data_AF-A0A077Q3T8-F1
#
_entry.id   AF-A0A077Q3T8-F1
#
_cell.length_a   1.000
_cell.length_b   1.000
_cell.length_c   1.000
_cell.angle_alpha   90.00
_cell.angle_beta   90.00
_cell.angle_gamma   90.00
#
_symmetry.space_group_name_H-M   'P 1'
#
loop_
_entity.id
_entity.type
_entity.pdbx_description
1 polymer ?
#
loop_
_entity_poly.entity_id
_entity_poly.type
_entity_poly.pdbx_seq_one_letter_code
_entity_poly.pdbx_strand_id
1 'polypeptide(L)'
;MTIRSYSPHIALVHVTKEETPDTSAYSETAEMEKVTYIPVMNYDHNLTLCMRNAEHVVRLTFAQWEYRQVVDVLVTDNTRGLYVIARAVRNLYDSLSTISFFNHDTDKDDEMAVFHVGILKCIDEGQEEVEWLNEMLIKAEIISITPEVKS
;
A
#
# COMPACT_ATOMS: atom_id res chain seq x y z
N MET A 1 14.37 36.77 5.02
CA MET A 1 14.84 35.55 5.71
C MET A 1 14.80 34.43 4.69
N THR A 2 15.96 34.02 4.18
CA THR A 2 16.07 33.06 3.07
C THR A 2 16.53 31.74 3.65
N ILE A 3 15.63 30.76 3.72
CA ILE A 3 15.99 29.40 4.10
C ILE A 3 16.44 28.70 2.82
N ARG A 4 17.76 28.50 2.67
CA ARG A 4 18.30 27.56 1.69
C ARG A 4 18.26 26.18 2.34
N SER A 5 17.25 25.36 2.03
CA SER A 5 17.27 23.95 2.40
C SER A 5 18.20 23.22 1.43
N TYR A 6 19.44 23.00 1.86
CA TYR A 6 20.24 21.92 1.30
C TYR A 6 19.54 20.61 1.69
N SER A 7 19.11 19.83 0.68
CA SER A 7 18.63 18.48 0.89
C SER A 7 19.85 17.55 0.77
N PRO A 8 20.40 17.01 1.87
CA PRO A 8 21.29 15.88 1.74
C PRO A 8 20.42 14.69 1.31
N HIS A 9 20.91 13.87 0.39
CA HIS A 9 20.33 12.56 0.13
C HIS A 9 20.46 11.72 1.41
N ILE A 10 19.49 11.81 2.32
CA ILE A 10 19.46 11.06 3.58
C ILE A 10 18.89 9.69 3.26
N ALA A 11 19.75 8.67 3.20
CA ALA A 11 19.32 7.29 3.28
C ALA A 11 18.81 7.00 4.72
N LEU A 12 17.55 6.61 4.84
CA LEU A 12 17.02 6.09 6.10
C LEU A 12 17.44 4.62 6.22
N VAL A 13 18.29 4.32 7.20
CA VAL A 13 18.71 2.96 7.55
C VAL A 13 17.86 2.51 8.73
N HIS A 14 17.04 1.47 8.54
CA HIS A 14 16.41 0.76 9.65
C HIS A 14 17.33 -0.39 10.09
N VAL A 15 17.71 -0.37 11.37
CA VAL A 15 18.48 -1.44 12.03
C VAL A 15 17.52 -2.21 12.93
N THR A 16 17.22 -3.46 12.59
CA THR A 16 16.47 -4.37 13.46
C THR A 16 17.46 -5.33 14.12
N LYS A 17 17.60 -5.24 15.45
CA LYS A 17 18.38 -6.19 16.24
C LYS A 17 17.49 -7.40 16.56
N GLU A 18 17.85 -8.58 16.08
CA GLU A 18 17.30 -9.84 16.58
C GLU A 18 18.08 -10.23 17.85
N GLU A 19 17.37 -10.44 18.96
CA GLU A 19 17.96 -11.01 20.19
C GLU A 19 17.94 -12.55 20.08
N THR A 20 19.10 -13.17 19.99
CA THR A 20 19.29 -14.61 20.15
C THR A 20 19.84 -14.93 21.55
N PRO A 21 19.46 -16.08 22.16
CA PRO A 21 19.86 -16.40 23.52
C PRO A 21 21.29 -16.96 23.57
N ASP A 22 21.94 -16.62 24.67
CA ASP A 22 23.35 -16.79 24.99
C ASP A 22 23.81 -18.26 24.99
N THR A 23 24.79 -18.63 24.17
CA THR A 23 25.71 -19.76 24.46
C THR A 23 27.05 -19.61 23.74
N SER A 24 28.12 -19.75 24.52
CA SER A 24 29.54 -19.59 24.21
C SER A 24 30.11 -20.44 23.06
N ALA A 25 30.91 -19.84 22.17
CA ALA A 25 32.31 -20.21 21.84
C ALA A 25 32.77 -19.59 20.51
N TYR A 26 33.99 -19.03 20.52
CA TYR A 26 34.77 -18.46 19.42
C TYR A 26 34.44 -18.92 17.99
N SER A 27 33.93 -18.00 17.16
CA SER A 27 34.40 -17.78 15.78
C SER A 27 34.05 -16.35 15.35
N GLU A 28 35.07 -15.56 15.03
CA GLU A 28 34.89 -14.18 14.57
C GLU A 28 34.44 -14.22 13.10
N THR A 29 33.17 -14.53 12.88
CA THR A 29 32.49 -14.24 11.62
C THR A 29 31.75 -12.93 11.83
N ALA A 30 32.26 -11.86 11.22
CA ALA A 30 31.56 -10.59 11.21
C ALA A 30 30.20 -10.81 10.55
N GLU A 31 29.13 -10.78 11.33
CA GLU A 31 27.77 -10.79 10.81
C GLU A 31 27.64 -9.57 9.89
N MET A 32 27.51 -9.82 8.58
CA MET A 32 27.17 -8.78 7.62
C MET A 32 25.75 -8.34 7.94
N GLU A 33 25.64 -7.30 8.77
CA GLU A 33 24.40 -6.60 9.07
C GLU A 33 23.70 -6.28 7.75
N LYS A 34 22.52 -6.86 7.53
CA LYS A 34 21.76 -6.71 6.30
C LYS A 34 21.20 -5.29 6.25
N VAL A 35 22.01 -4.37 5.73
CA VAL A 35 21.59 -2.98 5.47
C VAL A 35 20.51 -3.02 4.41
N THR A 36 19.27 -2.84 4.84
CA THR A 36 18.13 -2.76 3.92
C THR A 36 18.11 -1.33 3.38
N TYR A 37 18.54 -1.15 2.13
CA TYR A 37 18.44 0.13 1.44
C TYR A 37 16.95 0.44 1.22
N ILE A 38 16.44 1.45 1.93
CA ILE A 38 15.13 2.02 1.62
C ILE A 38 15.37 3.00 0.46
N PRO A 39 14.92 2.71 -0.77
CA PRO A 39 15.03 3.67 -1.85
C PRO A 39 14.31 4.95 -1.42
N VAL A 40 15.07 6.03 -1.28
CA VAL A 40 14.52 7.35 -1.02
C VAL A 40 13.80 7.79 -2.28
N MET A 41 12.48 7.63 -2.31
CA MET A 41 11.66 8.13 -3.40
C MET A 41 11.60 9.66 -3.29
N ASN A 42 12.12 10.35 -4.31
CA ASN A 42 11.91 11.80 -4.45
C ASN A 42 10.46 12.05 -4.89
N TYR A 43 9.56 12.08 -3.92
CA TYR A 43 8.15 12.29 -4.18
C TYR A 43 7.85 13.76 -4.46
N ASP A 44 7.38 14.05 -5.67
CA ASP A 44 6.76 15.33 -6.02
C ASP A 44 5.30 15.09 -6.40
N HIS A 45 4.37 15.62 -5.59
CA HIS A 45 2.93 15.51 -5.86
C HIS A 45 2.51 16.25 -7.14
N ASN A 46 3.36 17.13 -7.69
CA ASN A 46 3.14 17.84 -8.95
C ASN A 46 3.81 17.16 -10.15
N LEU A 47 4.42 15.98 -9.98
CA LEU A 47 5.08 15.25 -11.07
C LEU A 47 4.12 14.83 -12.19
N THR A 48 2.81 15.05 -12.03
CA THR A 48 1.83 15.07 -13.10
C THR A 48 2.17 16.18 -14.13
N LEU A 49 3.05 15.88 -15.08
CA LEU A 49 3.64 16.78 -16.08
C LEU A 49 2.58 17.47 -16.97
N CYS A 50 1.94 18.55 -16.49
CA CYS A 50 1.03 19.38 -17.29
C CYS A 50 -0.07 18.57 -18.02
N MET A 51 -0.90 17.84 -17.26
CA MET A 51 -1.99 16.96 -17.76
C MET A 51 -1.57 15.59 -18.33
N ARG A 52 -0.31 15.18 -18.16
CA ARG A 52 0.08 13.78 -18.44
C ARG A 52 -0.15 12.89 -17.24
N ASN A 53 -0.45 11.62 -17.51
CA ASN A 53 -0.59 10.63 -16.48
C ASN A 53 0.77 10.32 -15.84
N ALA A 54 0.72 9.86 -14.60
CA ALA A 54 1.84 9.23 -13.94
C ALA A 54 1.38 7.85 -13.44
N GLU A 55 2.32 6.91 -13.45
CA GLU A 55 2.14 5.62 -12.83
C GLU A 55 2.54 5.75 -11.37
N HIS A 56 1.58 5.56 -10.48
CA HIS A 56 1.81 5.51 -9.05
C HIS A 56 1.64 4.09 -8.55
N VAL A 57 2.60 3.60 -7.76
CA VAL A 57 2.45 2.34 -7.04
C VAL A 57 2.17 2.66 -5.58
N VAL A 58 1.01 2.22 -5.09
CA VAL A 58 0.56 2.42 -3.72
C VAL A 58 0.56 1.09 -2.99
N ARG A 59 1.30 1.01 -1.90
CA ARG A 59 1.27 -0.10 -0.96
C ARG A 59 0.17 0.13 0.07
N LEU A 60 -0.86 -0.69 0.04
CA LEU A 60 -1.94 -0.72 1.00
C LEU A 60 -1.72 -1.88 1.97
N THR A 61 -1.89 -1.62 3.27
CA THR A 61 -1.82 -2.64 4.32
C THR A 61 -3.14 -2.68 5.06
N PHE A 62 -3.81 -3.80 4.96
CA PHE A 62 -5.07 -4.09 5.63
C PHE A 62 -4.85 -4.99 6.84
N ALA A 63 -5.72 -4.86 7.83
CA ALA A 63 -5.67 -5.63 9.06
C ALA A 63 -7.07 -5.95 9.58
N GLN A 64 -7.21 -7.16 10.10
CA GLN A 64 -8.34 -7.55 10.92
C GLN A 64 -7.86 -8.55 11.97
N TRP A 65 -8.10 -8.23 13.25
CA TRP A 65 -7.51 -8.93 14.40
C TRP A 65 -5.98 -9.05 14.26
N GLU A 66 -5.44 -10.27 14.32
CA GLU A 66 -4.01 -10.55 14.15
C GLU A 66 -3.56 -10.65 12.68
N TYR A 67 -4.49 -10.76 11.73
CA TYR A 67 -4.16 -10.96 10.33
C TYR A 67 -3.78 -9.65 9.63
N ARG A 68 -2.87 -9.75 8.67
CA ARG A 68 -2.39 -8.62 7.85
C ARG A 68 -2.36 -9.03 6.39
N GLN A 69 -2.69 -8.09 5.51
CA GLN A 69 -2.54 -8.24 4.08
C GLN A 69 -1.92 -6.99 3.49
N VAL A 70 -0.88 -7.17 2.69
CA VAL A 70 -0.22 -6.09 1.95
C VAL A 70 -0.50 -6.28 0.48
N VAL A 71 -0.93 -5.22 -0.20
CA VAL A 71 -1.21 -5.22 -1.63
C VAL A 71 -0.58 -3.97 -2.25
N ASP A 72 0.18 -4.16 -3.33
CA ASP A 72 0.70 -3.07 -4.15
C ASP A 72 -0.27 -2.85 -5.31
N VAL A 73 -0.84 -1.65 -5.40
CA VAL A 73 -1.85 -1.27 -6.40
C VAL A 73 -1.26 -0.22 -7.33
N LEU A 74 -1.41 -0.45 -8.63
CA LEU A 74 -1.05 0.51 -9.67
C LEU A 74 -2.20 1.51 -9.90
N VAL A 75 -1.87 2.79 -9.89
CA VAL A 75 -2.79 3.88 -10.24
C VAL A 75 -2.18 4.66 -11.40
N THR A 76 -2.86 4.62 -12.55
CA THR A 76 -2.50 5.36 -13.76
C THR A 76 -3.48 6.49 -13.99
N ASP A 77 -3.20 7.64 -13.39
CA ASP A 77 -4.11 8.79 -13.46
C ASP A 77 -3.34 10.10 -13.28
N ASN A 78 -3.94 11.21 -13.71
CA ASN A 78 -3.45 12.56 -13.44
C ASN A 78 -3.97 13.04 -12.07
N THR A 79 -3.75 12.21 -11.06
CA THR A 79 -4.23 12.40 -9.69
C THR A 79 -3.05 12.63 -8.74
N ARG A 80 -3.25 13.38 -7.65
CA ARG A 80 -2.16 13.88 -6.79
C ARG A 80 -2.32 13.47 -5.33
N GLY A 81 -1.20 13.25 -4.64
CA GLY A 81 -1.17 13.12 -3.19
C GLY A 81 -2.11 12.04 -2.66
N LEU A 82 -2.89 12.38 -1.63
CA LEU A 82 -3.84 11.48 -0.98
C LEU A 82 -4.94 10.95 -1.92
N TYR A 83 -5.27 11.66 -2.99
CA TYR A 83 -6.25 11.17 -3.96
C TYR A 83 -5.74 9.92 -4.70
N VAL A 84 -4.42 9.77 -4.87
CA VAL A 84 -3.82 8.56 -5.45
C VAL A 84 -4.09 7.36 -4.54
N ILE A 85 -4.02 7.55 -3.22
CA ILE A 85 -4.32 6.51 -2.23
C ILE A 85 -5.80 6.16 -2.28
N ALA A 86 -6.69 7.15 -2.26
CA ALA A 86 -8.14 6.90 -2.36
C ALA A 86 -8.50 6.14 -3.65
N ARG A 87 -7.85 6.51 -4.76
CA ARG A 87 -8.00 5.83 -6.05
C ARG A 87 -7.47 4.39 -6.00
N ALA A 88 -6.35 4.15 -5.32
CA ALA A 88 -5.79 2.81 -5.15
C ALA A 88 -6.74 1.89 -4.38
N VAL A 89 -7.37 2.36 -3.29
CA VAL A 89 -8.34 1.56 -2.53
C VAL A 89 -9.56 1.22 -3.40
N ARG A 90 -10.09 2.20 -4.14
CA ARG A 90 -11.20 1.96 -5.07
C ARG A 90 -10.83 0.96 -6.17
N ASN A 91 -9.68 1.13 -6.82
CA ASN A 91 -9.21 0.20 -7.84
C ASN A 91 -9.06 -1.23 -7.29
N LEU A 92 -8.61 -1.37 -6.04
CA LEU A 92 -8.55 -2.67 -5.38
C LEU A 92 -9.95 -3.24 -5.16
N TYR A 93 -10.87 -2.44 -4.61
CA TYR A 93 -12.26 -2.86 -4.38
C TYR A 93 -12.93 -3.34 -5.69
N ASP A 94 -12.84 -2.56 -6.76
CA ASP A 94 -13.41 -2.89 -8.07
C ASP A 94 -12.82 -4.18 -8.68
N SER A 95 -11.66 -4.63 -8.19
CA SER A 95 -10.97 -5.84 -8.65
C SER A 95 -11.24 -7.08 -7.78
N LEU A 96 -11.97 -6.92 -6.67
CA LEU A 96 -12.24 -8.02 -5.75
C LEU A 96 -13.14 -9.07 -6.41
N SER A 97 -12.97 -10.33 -5.97
CA SER A 97 -13.93 -11.37 -6.34
C SER A 97 -15.25 -11.12 -5.62
N THR A 98 -16.34 -11.57 -6.23
CA THR A 98 -17.68 -11.44 -5.66
C THR A 98 -18.31 -12.81 -5.39
N ILE A 99 -19.29 -12.82 -4.49
CA ILE A 99 -20.22 -13.93 -4.28
C ILE A 99 -21.64 -13.44 -4.50
N SER A 100 -22.47 -14.27 -5.14
CA SER A 100 -23.88 -13.93 -5.36
C SER A 100 -24.72 -14.18 -4.12
N PHE A 101 -25.73 -13.36 -3.93
CA PHE A 101 -26.79 -13.55 -2.93
C PHE A 101 -28.12 -13.07 -3.48
N PHE A 102 -29.21 -13.60 -2.95
CA PHE A 102 -30.55 -13.13 -3.31
C PHE A 102 -30.93 -11.94 -2.43
N ASN A 103 -31.16 -10.78 -3.05
CA ASN A 103 -31.59 -9.57 -2.37
C ASN A 103 -33.12 -9.51 -2.31
N HIS A 104 -33.65 -9.67 -1.09
CA HIS A 104 -35.10 -9.65 -0.83
C HIS A 104 -35.74 -8.26 -1.04
N ASP A 105 -34.97 -7.18 -0.95
CA ASP A 105 -35.49 -5.81 -1.11
C ASP A 105 -35.68 -5.45 -2.59
N THR A 106 -34.86 -6.02 -3.48
CA THR A 106 -34.89 -5.76 -4.93
C THR A 106 -35.49 -6.90 -5.74
N ASP A 107 -35.74 -8.06 -5.11
CA ASP A 107 -36.23 -9.31 -5.72
C ASP A 107 -35.31 -9.81 -6.86
N LYS A 108 -34.00 -9.63 -6.68
CA LYS A 108 -32.95 -9.96 -7.67
C LYS A 108 -31.71 -10.54 -7.00
N ASP A 109 -30.89 -11.22 -7.81
CA ASP A 109 -29.55 -11.61 -7.39
C ASP A 109 -28.62 -10.39 -7.46
N ASP A 110 -27.92 -10.12 -6.36
CA ASP A 110 -26.88 -9.10 -6.22
C ASP A 110 -25.55 -9.76 -5.81
N GLU A 111 -24.48 -8.96 -5.73
CA GLU A 111 -23.11 -9.44 -5.49
C GLU A 111 -22.47 -8.78 -4.27
N MET A 112 -21.77 -9.56 -3.44
CA MET A 112 -20.96 -9.07 -2.32
C MET A 112 -19.48 -9.23 -2.63
N ALA A 113 -18.70 -8.16 -2.42
CA ALA A 113 -17.25 -8.22 -2.56
C ALA A 113 -16.62 -9.10 -1.48
N VAL A 114 -15.55 -9.80 -1.85
CA VAL A 114 -14.77 -10.66 -0.98
C VAL A 114 -13.32 -10.20 -0.97
N PHE A 115 -12.79 -9.99 0.23
CA PHE A 115 -11.39 -9.68 0.44
C PHE A 115 -10.76 -10.64 1.43
N HIS A 116 -9.50 -11.01 1.19
CA HIS A 116 -8.76 -11.90 2.07
C HIS A 116 -7.71 -11.12 2.85
N VAL A 117 -7.80 -11.15 4.18
CA VAL A 117 -6.78 -10.64 5.08
C VAL A 117 -6.01 -11.84 5.64
N GLY A 118 -4.91 -12.23 4.99
CA GLY A 118 -4.23 -13.48 5.29
C GLY A 118 -5.13 -14.68 4.98
N ILE A 119 -5.45 -15.51 5.99
CA ILE A 119 -6.39 -16.63 5.83
C ILE A 119 -7.85 -16.23 6.06
N LEU A 120 -8.10 -15.02 6.58
CA LEU A 120 -9.44 -14.56 6.92
C LEU A 120 -10.18 -14.11 5.65
N LYS A 121 -11.32 -14.74 5.39
CA LYS A 121 -12.26 -14.29 4.36
C LYS A 121 -13.18 -13.21 4.95
N CYS A 122 -13.15 -12.03 4.36
CA CYS A 122 -13.97 -10.88 4.73
C CYS A 122 -14.97 -10.62 3.59
N ILE A 123 -16.23 -10.33 3.93
CA ILE A 123 -17.31 -10.14 2.96
C ILE A 123 -17.98 -8.80 3.25
N ASP A 124 -18.25 -8.02 2.20
CA ASP A 124 -19.03 -6.78 2.28
C ASP A 124 -20.54 -7.10 2.33
N GLU A 125 -20.97 -7.66 3.46
CA GLU A 125 -22.37 -8.00 3.70
C GLU A 125 -23.28 -6.75 3.78
N GLY A 126 -22.71 -5.62 4.19
CA GLY A 126 -23.41 -4.34 4.32
C GLY A 126 -23.58 -3.57 3.01
N GLN A 127 -22.94 -4.03 1.92
CA GLN A 127 -22.88 -3.32 0.64
C GLN A 127 -22.37 -1.88 0.84
N GLU A 128 -21.40 -1.72 1.73
CA GLU A 128 -20.79 -0.43 2.06
C GLU A 128 -19.67 -0.06 1.07
N GLU A 129 -19.36 -0.93 0.12
CA GLU A 129 -18.43 -0.70 -0.96
C GLU A 129 -17.01 -0.36 -0.46
N VAL A 130 -16.45 0.75 -0.95
CA VAL A 130 -15.08 1.18 -0.67
C VAL A 130 -14.92 1.58 0.80
N GLU A 131 -16.00 2.04 1.44
CA GLU A 131 -16.04 2.41 2.85
C GLU A 131 -15.72 1.19 3.74
N TRP A 132 -16.33 0.03 3.47
CA TRP A 132 -16.02 -1.23 4.18
C TRP A 132 -14.53 -1.62 4.06
N LEU A 133 -13.97 -1.52 2.86
CA LEU A 133 -12.55 -1.84 2.65
C LEU A 133 -11.63 -0.85 3.40
N ASN A 134 -12.02 0.42 3.50
CA ASN A 134 -11.28 1.43 4.24
C ASN A 134 -11.25 1.18 5.75
N GLU A 135 -12.30 0.57 6.34
CA GLU A 135 -12.30 0.25 7.77
C GLU A 135 -11.18 -0.71 8.17
N MET A 136 -10.76 -1.56 7.24
CA MET A 136 -9.65 -2.51 7.43
C MET A 136 -8.27 -1.91 7.08
N LEU A 137 -8.20 -0.73 6.46
CA LEU A 137 -6.95 -0.12 5.99
C LEU A 137 -6.19 0.55 7.14
N ILE A 138 -5.02 0.03 7.50
CA ILE A 138 -4.21 0.56 8.61
C ILE A 138 -2.96 1.32 8.18
N LYS A 139 -2.52 1.13 6.93
CA LYS A 139 -1.38 1.87 6.36
C LYS A 139 -1.53 1.97 4.85
N ALA A 140 -1.25 3.15 4.31
CA ALA A 140 -1.13 3.38 2.88
C ALA A 140 0.13 4.20 2.60
N GLU A 141 0.88 3.81 1.58
CA GLU A 141 2.14 4.45 1.22
C GLU A 141 2.28 4.49 -0.31
N ILE A 142 2.50 5.67 -0.88
CA ILE A 142 2.96 5.76 -2.27
C ILE A 142 4.44 5.37 -2.25
N ILE A 143 4.80 4.27 -2.91
CA ILE A 143 6.16 3.71 -2.88
C ILE A 143 6.93 3.97 -4.18
N SER A 144 6.22 4.31 -5.25
CA SER A 144 6.81 4.70 -6.52
C SER A 144 5.92 5.69 -7.27
N ILE A 145 6.55 6.60 -8.02
CA ILE A 145 5.91 7.47 -8.99
C ILE A 145 6.80 7.56 -10.23
N THR A 146 6.25 7.21 -11.38
CA THR A 146 6.95 7.25 -12.66
C THR A 146 6.14 8.09 -13.65
N PRO A 147 6.73 9.12 -14.28
CA PRO A 147 6.03 9.85 -15.34
C PRO A 147 5.81 8.94 -16.55
N GLU A 148 4.70 9.12 -17.24
CA GLU A 148 4.44 8.44 -18.52
C GLU A 148 5.56 8.77 -19.53
N VAL A 149 6.32 7.75 -19.92
CA VAL A 149 7.37 7.88 -20.93
C VAL A 149 6.68 7.96 -22.29
N LYS A 150 6.93 9.04 -23.05
CA LYS A 150 6.45 9.14 -24.44
C LYS A 150 6.90 7.89 -25.22
N SER A 151 5.95 7.16 -25.79
CA SER A 151 6.18 6.26 -26.93
C SER A 151 6.43 7.07 -28.20
#